data_AF-A0A1J5ECC1-F1
#
_entry.id   AF-A0A1J5ECC1-F1
#
_cell.length_a   1.000
_cell.length_b   1.000
_cell.length_c   1.000
_cell.angle_alpha   90.00
_cell.angle_beta   90.00
_cell.angle_gamma   90.00
#
_symmetry.space_group_name_H-M   'P 1'
#
loop_
_entity.id
_entity.type
_entity.pdbx_description
1 polymer ?
#
loop_
_entity_poly.entity_id
_entity_poly.type
_entity_poly.pdbx_seq_one_letter_code
_entity_poly.pdbx_strand_id
1 'polypeptide(L)'
;MRTPPSRIVFWLLPLLLLLSIPPAGQNVLAATKNIEAQIQKEKKNIERIEAGIKGHQQKLHRSEDEEHNLLADLDTIETNLQQQRSKIGGLQTDLNHHEDTIHSLQEEMGKVNAAKEGLKGHLEKRLASFYRMGSIGYMNVIFSTSSLPDLLNFQEYFRLLLHHDHQMIGQFREKIVDLTKRRANLQQEKTELLGVIVEIKEQEQRLAETRQKRAALLGRVQTEKKLYQRALHEMEEAAGKLSTTMAQLEKADDAAAAVSPRQEAVKKTKAAAPDKTNILARKGQLSPPVTGTVTSLFGRQTKKQFGITSFGNGIDIKPEPNAKILAVYGGRVVFADNLRGYGKTMIIDHGQQYYSLVSRASRLLKNKGDLVKEGEIIGSIDEASGLLGEGLHFEIRHGTKAENPLRWVNNAMLTLGANEDK
;
A
#
# COMPACT_ATOMS: atom_id res chain seq x y z
N MET A 1 -17.33 73.97 84.45
CA MET A 1 -15.86 73.88 84.35
C MET A 1 -15.38 72.68 85.16
N ARG A 2 -14.53 71.85 84.55
CA ARG A 2 -13.48 70.99 85.15
C ARG A 2 -13.89 69.79 86.04
N THR A 3 -13.69 68.61 85.43
CA THR A 3 -13.24 67.30 85.97
C THR A 3 -12.09 67.36 87.00
N PRO A 4 -11.57 66.24 87.58
CA PRO A 4 -12.04 64.87 87.93
C PRO A 4 -11.66 64.59 89.44
N PRO A 5 -11.18 63.42 89.99
CA PRO A 5 -11.07 62.01 89.52
C PRO A 5 -11.37 60.86 90.56
N SER A 6 -11.46 59.64 90.01
CA SER A 6 -10.94 58.34 90.53
C SER A 6 -11.58 57.57 91.71
N ARG A 7 -11.85 56.26 91.44
CA ARG A 7 -11.51 55.01 92.20
C ARG A 7 -12.65 54.03 92.58
N ILE A 8 -12.57 52.83 91.95
CA ILE A 8 -12.58 51.44 92.51
C ILE A 8 -13.93 50.79 92.96
N VAL A 9 -14.02 49.47 92.66
CA VAL A 9 -14.78 48.31 93.24
C VAL A 9 -15.69 47.64 92.18
N PHE A 10 -15.49 46.43 91.60
CA PHE A 10 -15.30 45.00 92.00
C PHE A 10 -16.59 44.11 91.94
N TRP A 11 -16.50 42.98 91.19
CA TRP A 11 -17.33 41.73 91.14
C TRP A 11 -18.76 41.82 90.52
N LEU A 12 -19.33 40.92 89.67
CA LEU A 12 -19.32 39.45 89.48
C LEU A 12 -19.87 39.02 88.06
N LEU A 13 -19.45 37.83 87.58
CA LEU A 13 -19.75 36.98 86.37
C LEU A 13 -21.24 36.79 85.90
N PRO A 14 -21.61 36.04 84.81
CA PRO A 14 -20.83 35.15 83.89
C PRO A 14 -21.17 35.13 82.36
N LEU A 15 -20.23 34.58 81.56
CA LEU A 15 -20.35 33.50 80.55
C LEU A 15 -21.45 33.52 79.45
N LEU A 16 -21.07 33.72 78.18
CA LEU A 16 -21.70 33.03 77.04
C LEU A 16 -20.73 32.89 75.85
N LEU A 17 -20.26 31.66 75.64
CA LEU A 17 -19.30 31.25 74.63
C LEU A 17 -20.08 30.51 73.53
N LEU A 18 -20.43 31.21 72.45
CA LEU A 18 -21.11 30.65 71.29
C LEU A 18 -20.08 30.14 70.28
N LEU A 19 -19.88 28.83 70.28
CA LEU A 19 -19.17 28.07 69.25
C LEU A 19 -19.88 28.25 67.89
N SER A 20 -19.18 28.84 66.92
CA SER A 20 -19.52 28.72 65.50
C SER A 20 -18.89 27.43 64.96
N ILE A 21 -19.71 26.40 64.78
CA ILE A 21 -19.35 25.14 64.12
C ILE A 21 -19.65 25.28 62.62
N PRO A 22 -18.70 25.12 61.70
CA PRO A 22 -19.00 25.10 60.27
C PRO A 22 -19.73 23.79 59.91
N PRO A 23 -20.76 23.82 59.04
CA PRO A 23 -21.51 22.64 58.67
C PRO A 23 -20.70 21.75 57.70
N ALA A 24 -20.27 20.58 58.18
CA ALA A 24 -19.54 19.55 57.45
C ALA A 24 -20.41 18.72 56.47
N GLY A 25 -21.46 19.32 55.88
CA GLY A 25 -22.45 18.63 55.04
C GLY A 25 -22.33 18.87 53.53
N GLN A 26 -21.53 19.85 53.08
CA GLN A 26 -21.49 20.24 51.66
C GLN A 26 -20.55 19.38 50.79
N ASN A 27 -19.60 18.63 51.39
CA ASN A 27 -18.58 17.90 50.63
C ASN A 27 -19.06 16.55 50.05
N VAL A 28 -20.10 15.92 50.62
CA VAL A 28 -20.57 14.59 50.16
C VAL A 28 -21.46 14.70 48.93
N LEU A 29 -22.38 15.68 48.89
CA LEU A 29 -23.21 15.99 47.72
C LEU A 29 -22.41 16.49 46.51
N ALA A 30 -21.25 17.11 46.74
CA ALA A 30 -20.34 17.52 45.67
C ALA A 30 -19.55 16.35 45.08
N ALA A 31 -19.23 15.33 45.88
CA ALA A 31 -18.52 14.12 45.43
C ALA A 31 -19.41 13.21 44.57
N THR A 32 -20.67 12.98 44.97
CA THR A 32 -21.63 12.17 44.19
C THR A 32 -22.05 12.84 42.88
N LYS A 33 -22.30 14.16 42.87
CA LYS A 33 -22.53 14.91 41.62
C LYS A 33 -21.36 14.84 40.62
N ASN A 34 -20.13 14.69 41.11
CA ASN A 34 -18.94 14.61 40.28
C ASN A 34 -18.80 13.22 39.62
N ILE A 35 -19.10 12.15 40.36
CA ILE A 35 -19.09 10.77 39.84
C ILE A 35 -20.18 10.58 38.79
N GLU A 36 -21.41 11.06 39.02
CA GLU A 36 -22.51 10.91 38.08
C GLU A 36 -22.29 11.70 36.77
N ALA A 37 -21.71 12.89 36.86
CA ALA A 37 -21.27 13.65 35.67
C ALA A 37 -20.17 12.92 34.88
N GLN A 38 -19.28 12.19 35.58
CA GLN A 38 -18.20 11.42 34.98
C GLN A 38 -18.73 10.14 34.30
N ILE A 39 -19.73 9.48 34.90
CA ILE A 39 -20.47 8.35 34.32
C ILE A 39 -21.19 8.78 33.02
N GLN A 40 -21.91 9.89 33.05
CA GLN A 40 -22.61 10.41 31.86
C GLN A 40 -21.65 10.78 30.72
N LYS A 41 -20.48 11.35 31.07
CA LYS A 41 -19.44 11.67 30.09
C LYS A 41 -18.86 10.42 29.44
N GLU A 42 -18.61 9.36 30.21
CA GLU A 42 -18.08 8.11 29.65
C GLU A 42 -19.13 7.33 28.84
N LYS A 43 -20.41 7.36 29.22
CA LYS A 43 -21.50 6.82 28.39
C LYS A 43 -21.54 7.47 27.00
N LYS A 44 -21.44 8.80 26.95
CA LYS A 44 -21.37 9.54 25.67
C LYS A 44 -20.10 9.22 24.87
N ASN A 45 -18.97 8.94 25.53
CA ASN A 45 -17.75 8.51 24.85
C ASN A 45 -17.91 7.11 24.23
N ILE A 46 -18.54 6.18 24.95
CA ILE A 46 -18.84 4.83 24.46
C ILE A 46 -19.75 4.89 23.24
N GLU A 47 -20.86 5.63 23.30
CA GLU A 47 -21.77 5.81 22.15
C GLU A 47 -21.03 6.36 20.91
N ARG A 48 -20.12 7.32 21.11
CA ARG A 48 -19.30 7.88 20.02
C ARG A 48 -18.35 6.83 19.42
N ILE A 49 -17.75 5.99 20.26
CA ILE A 49 -16.84 4.93 19.83
C ILE A 49 -17.62 3.83 19.10
N GLU A 50 -18.77 3.40 19.61
CA GLU A 50 -19.65 2.41 18.97
C GLU A 50 -20.14 2.89 17.61
N ALA A 51 -20.56 4.16 17.49
CA ALA A 51 -20.91 4.76 16.21
C ALA A 51 -19.71 4.77 15.24
N GLY A 52 -18.51 5.04 15.76
CA GLY A 52 -17.26 4.96 15.00
C GLY A 52 -16.93 3.54 14.53
N ILE A 53 -17.06 2.53 15.40
CA ILE A 53 -16.88 1.11 15.09
C ILE A 53 -17.83 0.71 13.97
N LYS A 54 -19.12 1.01 14.09
CA LYS A 54 -20.12 0.71 13.05
C LYS A 54 -19.76 1.36 11.71
N GLY A 55 -19.32 2.62 11.74
CA GLY A 55 -18.89 3.34 10.54
C GLY A 55 -17.65 2.71 9.87
N HIS A 56 -16.66 2.29 10.66
CA HIS A 56 -15.47 1.62 10.14
C HIS A 56 -15.76 0.18 9.68
N GLN A 57 -16.67 -0.55 10.31
CA GLN A 57 -17.14 -1.87 9.85
C GLN A 57 -17.79 -1.79 8.48
N GLN A 58 -18.65 -0.78 8.25
CA GLN A 58 -19.26 -0.55 6.95
C GLN A 58 -18.22 -0.22 5.87
N LYS A 59 -17.22 0.60 6.20
CA LYS A 59 -16.11 0.91 5.27
C LYS A 59 -15.28 -0.34 4.96
N LEU A 60 -14.98 -1.16 5.97
CA LEU A 60 -14.26 -2.41 5.79
C LEU A 60 -15.00 -3.35 4.84
N HIS A 61 -16.30 -3.57 5.06
CA HIS A 61 -17.12 -4.41 4.20
C HIS A 61 -17.15 -3.90 2.75
N ARG A 62 -17.31 -2.57 2.54
CA ARG A 62 -17.25 -1.99 1.19
C ARG A 62 -15.89 -2.22 0.52
N SER A 63 -14.79 -2.04 1.26
CA SER A 63 -13.45 -2.31 0.73
C SER A 63 -13.24 -3.81 0.43
N GLU A 64 -13.87 -4.71 1.17
CA GLU A 64 -13.85 -6.16 0.89
C GLU A 64 -14.61 -6.51 -0.39
N ASP A 65 -15.79 -5.93 -0.59
CA ASP A 65 -16.56 -6.09 -1.83
C ASP A 65 -15.81 -5.52 -3.04
N GLU A 66 -15.22 -4.33 -2.88
CA GLU A 66 -14.38 -3.70 -3.92
C GLU A 66 -13.14 -4.53 -4.24
N GLU A 67 -12.46 -5.09 -3.24
CA GLU A 67 -11.33 -6.01 -3.44
C GLU A 67 -11.76 -7.25 -4.23
N HIS A 68 -12.87 -7.87 -3.85
CA HIS A 68 -13.39 -9.05 -4.53
C HIS A 68 -13.72 -8.77 -5.99
N ASN A 69 -14.42 -7.67 -6.27
CA ASN A 69 -14.77 -7.26 -7.63
C ASN A 69 -13.52 -6.94 -8.47
N LEU A 70 -12.53 -6.24 -7.89
CA LEU A 70 -11.27 -5.95 -8.58
C LEU A 70 -10.47 -7.20 -8.91
N LEU A 71 -10.47 -8.21 -8.02
CA LEU A 71 -9.83 -9.50 -8.29
C LEU A 71 -10.53 -10.25 -9.42
N ALA A 72 -11.87 -10.28 -9.44
CA ALA A 72 -12.64 -10.88 -10.52
C ALA A 72 -12.42 -10.17 -11.87
N ASP A 73 -12.38 -8.84 -11.87
CA ASP A 73 -12.03 -8.02 -13.04
C ASP A 73 -10.64 -8.37 -13.56
N LEU A 74 -9.65 -8.50 -12.66
CA LEU A 74 -8.27 -8.83 -13.03
C LEU A 74 -8.16 -10.24 -13.63
N ASP A 75 -8.86 -11.22 -13.07
CA ASP A 75 -8.90 -12.59 -13.59
C ASP A 75 -9.52 -12.65 -15.00
N THR A 76 -10.60 -11.90 -15.21
CA THR A 76 -11.24 -11.76 -16.52
C THR A 76 -10.29 -11.12 -17.54
N ILE A 77 -9.57 -10.06 -17.15
CA ILE A 77 -8.58 -9.42 -18.01
C ILE A 77 -7.43 -10.39 -18.36
N GLU A 78 -6.93 -11.16 -17.40
CA GLU A 78 -5.84 -12.11 -17.62
C GLU A 78 -6.27 -13.24 -18.59
N THR A 79 -7.50 -13.76 -18.42
CA THR A 79 -8.09 -14.75 -19.33
C THR A 79 -8.21 -14.19 -20.75
N ASN A 80 -8.68 -12.96 -20.90
CA ASN A 80 -8.79 -12.29 -22.21
C ASN A 80 -7.41 -12.07 -22.86
N LEU A 81 -6.41 -11.65 -22.08
CA LEU A 81 -5.03 -11.51 -22.56
C LEU A 81 -4.47 -12.85 -23.04
N GLN A 82 -4.70 -13.94 -22.30
CA GLN A 82 -4.27 -15.27 -22.71
C GLN A 82 -4.94 -15.72 -24.02
N GLN A 83 -6.24 -15.48 -24.16
CA GLN A 83 -6.98 -15.80 -25.39
C GLN A 83 -6.45 -15.01 -26.58
N GLN A 84 -6.18 -13.71 -26.42
CA GLN A 84 -5.60 -12.87 -27.47
C GLN A 84 -4.20 -13.35 -27.88
N ARG A 85 -3.34 -13.70 -26.92
CA ARG A 85 -2.00 -14.26 -27.19
C ARG A 85 -2.07 -15.57 -27.94
N SER A 86 -2.96 -16.47 -27.55
CA SER A 86 -3.19 -17.73 -28.27
C SER A 86 -3.66 -17.49 -29.70
N LYS A 87 -4.55 -16.50 -29.89
CA LYS A 87 -5.03 -16.12 -31.23
C LYS A 87 -3.91 -15.55 -32.10
N ILE A 88 -3.04 -14.70 -31.54
CA ILE A 88 -1.85 -14.19 -32.24
C ILE A 88 -0.94 -15.35 -32.65
N GLY A 89 -0.68 -16.32 -31.76
CA GLY A 89 0.15 -17.48 -32.07
C GLY A 89 -0.41 -18.34 -33.21
N GLY A 90 -1.74 -18.53 -33.25
CA GLY A 90 -2.42 -19.19 -34.37
C GLY A 90 -2.24 -18.43 -35.68
N LEU A 91 -2.54 -17.13 -35.69
CA LEU A 91 -2.41 -16.27 -36.87
C LEU A 91 -0.96 -16.18 -37.39
N GLN A 92 0.04 -16.21 -36.49
CA GLN A 92 1.45 -16.26 -36.88
C GLN A 92 1.82 -17.59 -37.55
N THR A 93 1.21 -18.69 -37.11
CA THR A 93 1.40 -20.01 -37.75
C THR A 93 0.81 -20.00 -39.15
N ASP A 94 -0.40 -19.46 -39.31
CA ASP A 94 -1.05 -19.32 -40.62
C ASP A 94 -0.24 -18.40 -41.56
N LEU A 95 0.30 -17.30 -41.01
CA LEU A 95 1.17 -16.38 -41.75
C LEU A 95 2.41 -17.09 -42.31
N ASN A 96 3.10 -17.86 -41.48
CA ASN A 96 4.29 -18.62 -41.89
C ASN A 96 3.93 -19.67 -42.96
N HIS A 97 2.79 -20.37 -42.79
CA HIS A 97 2.32 -21.33 -43.78
C HIS A 97 2.02 -20.67 -45.14
N HIS A 98 1.40 -19.48 -45.14
CA HIS A 98 1.18 -18.71 -46.36
C HIS A 98 2.50 -18.25 -47.01
N GLU A 99 3.50 -17.84 -46.22
CA GLU A 99 4.83 -17.49 -46.72
C GLU A 99 5.53 -18.68 -47.40
N ASP A 100 5.53 -19.85 -46.76
CA ASP A 100 6.09 -21.08 -47.32
C ASP A 100 5.36 -21.49 -48.60
N THR A 101 4.03 -21.38 -48.62
CA THR A 101 3.21 -21.69 -49.80
C THR A 101 3.52 -20.73 -50.94
N ILE A 102 3.62 -19.43 -50.68
CA ILE A 102 4.00 -18.42 -51.67
C ILE A 102 5.38 -18.74 -52.26
N HIS A 103 6.35 -19.12 -51.42
CA HIS A 103 7.68 -19.52 -51.88
C HIS A 103 7.63 -20.75 -52.79
N SER A 104 6.89 -21.80 -52.39
CA SER A 104 6.74 -23.01 -53.20
C SER A 104 6.08 -22.74 -54.57
N LEU A 105 5.06 -21.87 -54.61
CA LEU A 105 4.41 -21.46 -55.85
C LEU A 105 5.38 -20.68 -56.76
N GLN A 106 6.23 -19.84 -56.19
CA GLN A 106 7.26 -19.11 -56.95
C GLN A 106 8.30 -20.07 -57.56
N GLU A 107 8.73 -21.10 -56.82
CA GLU A 107 9.61 -22.14 -57.36
C GLU A 107 8.95 -22.93 -58.49
N GLU A 108 7.68 -23.32 -58.33
CA GLU A 108 6.92 -24.02 -59.38
C GLU A 108 6.77 -23.15 -60.64
N MET A 109 6.43 -21.87 -60.46
CA MET A 109 6.39 -20.90 -61.55
C MET A 109 7.73 -20.76 -62.26
N GLY A 110 8.85 -20.79 -61.52
CA GLY A 110 10.20 -20.78 -62.08
C GLY A 110 10.48 -21.99 -62.96
N LYS A 111 10.14 -23.19 -62.48
CA LYS A 111 10.30 -24.46 -63.22
C LYS A 111 9.46 -24.49 -64.49
N VAL A 112 8.17 -24.09 -64.40
CA VAL A 112 7.26 -24.04 -65.56
C VAL A 112 7.74 -23.02 -66.59
N ASN A 113 8.22 -21.85 -66.15
CA ASN A 113 8.79 -20.86 -67.06
C ASN A 113 10.06 -21.36 -67.76
N ALA A 114 10.97 -22.02 -67.03
CA ALA A 114 12.18 -22.59 -67.62
C ALA A 114 11.85 -23.66 -68.67
N ALA A 115 10.89 -24.56 -68.38
CA ALA A 115 10.43 -25.58 -69.32
C ALA A 115 9.81 -24.94 -70.58
N LYS A 116 8.98 -23.90 -70.39
CA LYS A 116 8.36 -23.14 -71.49
C LYS A 116 9.41 -22.46 -72.38
N GLU A 117 10.41 -21.78 -71.80
CA GLU A 117 11.47 -21.13 -72.58
C GLU A 117 12.39 -22.17 -73.27
N GLY A 118 12.64 -23.32 -72.65
CA GLY A 118 13.35 -24.43 -73.28
C GLY A 118 12.62 -24.95 -74.53
N LEU A 119 11.32 -25.23 -74.40
CA LEU A 119 10.48 -25.67 -75.52
C LEU A 119 10.43 -24.62 -76.64
N LYS A 120 10.26 -23.34 -76.28
CA LYS A 120 10.30 -22.23 -77.23
C LYS A 120 11.63 -22.15 -77.97
N GLY A 121 12.76 -22.32 -77.28
CA GLY A 121 14.08 -22.34 -77.90
C GLY A 121 14.28 -23.51 -78.89
N HIS A 122 13.74 -24.70 -78.58
CA HIS A 122 13.73 -25.82 -79.53
C HIS A 122 12.87 -25.52 -80.76
N LEU A 123 11.70 -24.93 -80.55
CA LEU A 123 10.80 -24.52 -81.63
C LEU A 123 11.46 -23.47 -82.54
N GLU A 124 12.10 -22.45 -81.97
CA GLU A 124 12.84 -21.42 -82.70
C GLU A 124 13.95 -22.02 -83.57
N LYS A 125 14.75 -22.95 -83.03
CA LYS A 125 15.79 -23.66 -83.80
C LYS A 125 15.21 -24.47 -84.95
N ARG A 126 14.08 -25.17 -84.73
CA ARG A 126 13.40 -25.97 -85.75
C ARG A 126 12.84 -25.08 -86.86
N LEU A 127 12.17 -23.99 -86.51
CA LEU A 127 11.61 -23.01 -87.45
C LEU A 127 12.72 -22.29 -88.24
N ALA A 128 13.82 -21.90 -87.59
CA ALA A 128 14.95 -21.28 -88.26
C ALA A 128 15.62 -22.24 -89.26
N SER A 129 15.75 -23.53 -88.90
CA SER A 129 16.28 -24.56 -89.81
C SER A 129 15.36 -24.77 -91.01
N PHE A 130 14.04 -24.86 -90.77
CA PHE A 130 13.03 -24.96 -91.82
C PHE A 130 13.05 -23.75 -92.76
N TYR A 131 13.15 -22.53 -92.21
CA TYR A 131 13.23 -21.30 -92.99
C TYR A 131 14.51 -21.24 -93.85
N ARG A 132 15.68 -21.57 -93.27
CA ARG A 132 16.98 -21.58 -93.99
C ARG A 132 17.03 -22.62 -95.11
N MET A 133 16.30 -23.72 -94.98
CA MET A 133 16.16 -24.72 -96.04
C MET A 133 15.44 -24.17 -97.28
N GLY A 134 14.64 -23.09 -97.15
CA GLY A 134 13.90 -22.51 -98.27
C GLY A 134 12.84 -23.46 -98.84
N SER A 135 12.14 -23.03 -99.90
CA SER A 135 11.08 -23.83 -100.55
C SER A 135 11.59 -25.15 -101.16
N ILE A 136 12.88 -25.23 -101.53
CA ILE A 136 13.51 -26.40 -102.15
C ILE A 136 14.09 -27.35 -101.08
N GLY A 137 14.50 -26.87 -99.91
CA GLY A 137 15.10 -27.73 -98.87
C GLY A 137 14.09 -28.64 -98.18
N TYR A 138 12.83 -28.25 -98.06
CA TYR A 138 11.75 -29.18 -97.67
C TYR A 138 11.64 -30.32 -98.68
N MET A 139 11.67 -29.99 -99.98
CA MET A 139 11.70 -31.00 -101.04
C MET A 139 12.94 -31.90 -100.96
N ASN A 140 14.11 -31.38 -100.59
CA ASN A 140 15.32 -32.20 -100.42
C ASN A 140 15.23 -33.18 -99.24
N VAL A 141 14.59 -32.82 -98.13
CA VAL A 141 14.36 -33.74 -97.00
C VAL A 141 13.28 -34.78 -97.35
N ILE A 142 12.28 -34.36 -98.11
CA ILE A 142 11.27 -35.23 -98.71
C ILE A 142 11.93 -36.27 -99.63
N PHE A 143 12.81 -35.85 -100.53
CA PHE A 143 13.48 -36.71 -101.52
C PHE A 143 14.72 -37.44 -101.00
N SER A 144 15.22 -37.12 -99.79
CA SER A 144 16.28 -37.88 -99.14
C SER A 144 15.77 -39.13 -98.42
N THR A 145 14.45 -39.31 -98.34
CA THR A 145 13.84 -40.55 -97.82
C THR A 145 13.84 -41.64 -98.89
N SER A 146 14.21 -42.86 -98.50
CA SER A 146 14.37 -44.00 -99.43
C SER A 146 13.05 -44.54 -99.98
N SER A 147 11.89 -44.12 -99.44
CA SER A 147 10.57 -44.64 -99.80
C SER A 147 9.42 -43.64 -99.57
N LEU A 148 8.36 -43.74 -100.37
CA LEU A 148 7.14 -42.93 -100.24
C LEU A 148 6.42 -43.09 -98.87
N PRO A 149 6.39 -44.27 -98.22
CA PRO A 149 5.89 -44.40 -96.85
C PRO A 149 6.65 -43.57 -95.82
N ASP A 150 7.99 -43.54 -95.88
CA ASP A 150 8.82 -42.78 -94.93
C ASP A 150 8.56 -41.26 -95.02
N LEU A 151 8.31 -40.78 -96.24
CA LEU A 151 7.92 -39.41 -96.50
C LEU A 151 6.61 -39.03 -95.79
N LEU A 152 5.57 -39.85 -95.97
CA LEU A 152 4.24 -39.59 -95.39
C LEU A 152 4.30 -39.61 -93.87
N ASN A 153 5.06 -40.55 -93.31
CA ASN A 153 5.32 -40.63 -91.87
C ASN A 153 6.02 -39.37 -91.35
N PHE A 154 7.02 -38.84 -92.06
CA PHE A 154 7.71 -37.61 -91.66
C PHE A 154 6.77 -36.41 -91.58
N GLN A 155 5.90 -36.21 -92.59
CA GLN A 155 4.93 -35.11 -92.58
C GLN A 155 3.92 -35.25 -91.43
N GLU A 156 3.44 -36.46 -91.19
CA GLU A 156 2.50 -36.75 -90.09
C GLU A 156 3.15 -36.51 -88.73
N TYR A 157 4.36 -37.04 -88.49
CA TYR A 157 5.09 -36.85 -87.24
C TYR A 157 5.46 -35.39 -86.99
N PHE A 158 5.87 -34.65 -88.03
CA PHE A 158 6.17 -33.23 -87.89
C PHE A 158 4.93 -32.42 -87.50
N ARG A 159 3.77 -32.72 -88.11
CA ARG A 159 2.50 -32.07 -87.75
C ARG A 159 2.06 -32.43 -86.33
N LEU A 160 2.15 -33.69 -85.93
CA LEU A 160 1.85 -34.15 -84.57
C LEU A 160 2.74 -33.45 -83.54
N LEU A 161 4.04 -33.33 -83.84
CA LEU A 161 5.01 -32.67 -82.97
C LEU A 161 4.72 -31.17 -82.81
N LEU A 162 4.44 -30.44 -83.89
CA LEU A 162 4.08 -29.02 -83.80
C LEU A 162 2.75 -28.80 -83.04
N HIS A 163 1.78 -29.70 -83.22
CA HIS A 163 0.54 -29.65 -82.48
C HIS A 163 0.78 -29.87 -80.98
N HIS A 164 1.59 -30.87 -80.62
CA HIS A 164 1.99 -31.12 -79.24
C HIS A 164 2.72 -29.91 -78.63
N ASP A 165 3.71 -29.35 -79.32
CA ASP A 165 4.46 -28.17 -78.84
C ASP A 165 3.53 -26.96 -78.60
N HIS A 166 2.57 -26.72 -79.51
CA HIS A 166 1.56 -25.67 -79.35
C HIS A 166 0.67 -25.91 -78.13
N GLN A 167 0.18 -27.14 -77.94
CA GLN A 167 -0.62 -27.52 -76.77
C GLN A 167 0.16 -27.33 -75.47
N MET A 168 1.41 -27.78 -75.41
CA MET A 168 2.27 -27.65 -74.24
C MET A 168 2.55 -26.19 -73.88
N ILE A 169 2.82 -25.32 -74.86
CA ILE A 169 2.97 -23.87 -74.62
C ILE A 169 1.67 -23.28 -74.07
N GLY A 170 0.52 -23.70 -74.59
CA GLY A 170 -0.80 -23.32 -74.08
C GLY A 170 -0.98 -23.70 -72.61
N GLN A 171 -0.71 -24.96 -72.27
CA GLN A 171 -0.78 -25.47 -70.89
C GLN A 171 0.16 -24.72 -69.95
N PHE A 172 1.40 -24.45 -70.37
CA PHE A 172 2.34 -23.68 -69.56
C PHE A 172 1.85 -22.26 -69.30
N ARG A 173 1.30 -21.58 -70.32
CA ARG A 173 0.75 -20.23 -70.14
C ARG A 173 -0.42 -20.22 -69.16
N GLU A 174 -1.36 -21.15 -69.33
CA GLU A 174 -2.51 -21.29 -68.42
C GLU A 174 -2.05 -21.56 -66.98
N LYS A 175 -1.12 -22.50 -66.80
CA LYS A 175 -0.55 -22.84 -65.49
C LYS A 175 0.16 -21.65 -64.84
N ILE A 176 0.94 -20.87 -65.60
CA ILE A 176 1.60 -19.65 -65.08
C ILE A 176 0.55 -18.63 -64.62
N VAL A 177 -0.53 -18.43 -65.38
CA VAL A 177 -1.61 -17.50 -65.00
C VAL A 177 -2.30 -17.97 -63.72
N ASP A 178 -2.63 -19.27 -63.60
CA ASP A 178 -3.23 -19.83 -62.39
C ASP A 178 -2.32 -19.68 -61.17
N LEU A 179 -1.05 -20.06 -61.28
CA LEU A 179 -0.07 -19.92 -60.19
C LEU A 179 0.12 -18.44 -59.78
N THR A 180 0.15 -17.52 -60.76
CA THR A 180 0.27 -16.07 -60.48
C THR A 180 -0.95 -15.56 -59.71
N LYS A 181 -2.15 -15.99 -60.10
CA LYS A 181 -3.41 -15.62 -59.43
C LYS A 181 -3.45 -16.17 -58.00
N ARG A 182 -3.12 -17.44 -57.79
CA ARG A 182 -3.04 -18.07 -56.46
C ARG A 182 -2.06 -17.34 -55.55
N ARG A 183 -0.87 -17.00 -56.07
CA ARG A 183 0.14 -16.22 -55.34
C ARG A 183 -0.39 -14.84 -54.95
N ALA A 184 -1.06 -14.14 -55.86
CA ALA A 184 -1.61 -12.82 -55.59
C ALA A 184 -2.70 -12.87 -54.50
N ASN A 185 -3.58 -13.87 -54.53
CA ASN A 185 -4.60 -14.07 -53.51
C ASN A 185 -3.97 -14.33 -52.13
N LEU A 186 -3.01 -15.26 -52.03
CA LEU A 186 -2.31 -15.54 -50.78
C LEU A 186 -1.55 -14.30 -50.25
N GLN A 187 -1.00 -13.47 -51.13
CA GLN A 187 -0.34 -12.24 -50.74
C GLN A 187 -1.33 -11.21 -50.15
N GLN A 188 -2.55 -11.17 -50.68
CA GLN A 188 -3.62 -10.34 -50.12
C GLN A 188 -4.05 -10.87 -48.75
N GLU A 189 -4.35 -12.17 -48.64
CA GLU A 189 -4.73 -12.83 -47.36
C GLU A 189 -3.65 -12.62 -46.30
N LYS A 190 -2.36 -12.75 -46.65
CA LYS A 190 -1.22 -12.44 -45.77
C LYS A 190 -1.29 -11.00 -45.22
N THR A 191 -1.60 -10.04 -46.09
CA THR A 191 -1.68 -8.62 -45.71
C THR A 191 -2.86 -8.37 -44.76
N GLU A 192 -4.00 -9.03 -45.01
CA GLU A 192 -5.17 -8.99 -44.13
C GLU A 192 -4.85 -9.59 -42.75
N LEU A 193 -4.20 -10.75 -42.70
CA LEU A 193 -3.75 -11.39 -41.44
C LEU A 193 -2.82 -10.48 -40.64
N LEU A 194 -1.86 -9.82 -41.30
CA LEU A 194 -0.97 -8.86 -40.65
C LEU A 194 -1.74 -7.69 -40.03
N GLY A 195 -2.76 -7.17 -40.73
CA GLY A 195 -3.66 -6.14 -40.20
C GLY A 195 -4.38 -6.59 -38.93
N VAL A 196 -4.94 -7.81 -38.96
CA VAL A 196 -5.63 -8.39 -37.79
C VAL A 196 -4.68 -8.60 -36.61
N ILE A 197 -3.44 -9.06 -36.86
CA ILE A 197 -2.43 -9.23 -35.80
C ILE A 197 -2.09 -7.88 -35.15
N VAL A 198 -1.94 -6.82 -35.94
CA VAL A 198 -1.67 -5.47 -35.41
C VAL A 198 -2.83 -4.99 -34.54
N GLU A 199 -4.07 -5.17 -35.00
CA GLU A 199 -5.27 -4.78 -34.23
C GLU A 199 -5.35 -5.52 -32.89
N ILE A 200 -5.14 -6.84 -32.88
CA ILE A 200 -5.17 -7.64 -31.64
C ILE A 200 -4.05 -7.22 -30.69
N LYS A 201 -2.84 -6.93 -31.19
CA LYS A 201 -1.73 -6.43 -30.35
C LYS A 201 -2.06 -5.09 -29.71
N GLU A 202 -2.72 -4.20 -30.43
CA GLU A 202 -3.15 -2.92 -29.87
C GLU A 202 -4.21 -3.10 -28.77
N GLN A 203 -5.14 -4.04 -28.96
CA GLN A 203 -6.10 -4.43 -27.93
C GLN A 203 -5.42 -5.05 -26.71
N GLU A 204 -4.42 -5.91 -26.90
CA GLU A 204 -3.62 -6.52 -25.83
C GLU A 204 -2.92 -5.44 -25.00
N GLN A 205 -2.32 -4.45 -25.66
CA GLN A 205 -1.65 -3.34 -24.97
C GLN A 205 -2.64 -2.52 -24.12
N ARG A 206 -3.81 -2.18 -24.67
CA ARG A 206 -4.86 -1.48 -23.90
C ARG A 206 -5.34 -2.28 -22.69
N LEU A 207 -5.50 -3.59 -22.85
CA LEU A 207 -5.86 -4.48 -21.74
C LEU A 207 -4.76 -4.56 -20.68
N ALA A 208 -3.49 -4.62 -21.10
CA ALA A 208 -2.35 -4.63 -20.19
C ALA A 208 -2.24 -3.32 -19.37
N GLU A 209 -2.48 -2.17 -19.99
CA GLU A 209 -2.56 -0.89 -19.28
C GLU A 209 -3.72 -0.85 -18.27
N THR A 210 -4.87 -1.40 -18.68
CA THR A 210 -6.05 -1.50 -17.80
C THR A 210 -5.77 -2.41 -16.61
N ARG A 211 -5.14 -3.57 -16.84
CA ARG A 211 -4.66 -4.50 -15.80
C ARG A 211 -3.75 -3.78 -14.80
N GLN A 212 -2.77 -3.02 -15.29
CA GLN A 212 -1.83 -2.29 -14.42
C GLN A 212 -2.55 -1.27 -13.54
N LYS A 213 -3.48 -0.49 -14.11
CA LYS A 213 -4.30 0.48 -13.36
C LYS A 213 -5.15 -0.22 -12.29
N ARG A 214 -5.81 -1.33 -12.64
CA ARG A 214 -6.64 -2.12 -11.71
C ARG A 214 -5.81 -2.76 -10.59
N ALA A 215 -4.65 -3.31 -10.90
CA ALA A 215 -3.73 -3.88 -9.90
C ALA A 215 -3.21 -2.80 -8.92
N ALA A 216 -2.93 -1.59 -9.41
CA ALA A 216 -2.55 -0.47 -8.55
C ALA A 216 -3.70 -0.04 -7.62
N LEU A 217 -4.94 -0.03 -8.11
CA LEU A 217 -6.13 0.22 -7.29
C LEU A 217 -6.33 -0.87 -6.24
N LEU A 218 -6.19 -2.14 -6.62
CA LEU A 218 -6.26 -3.26 -5.68
C LEU A 218 -5.27 -3.11 -4.52
N GLY A 219 -4.01 -2.73 -4.81
CA GLY A 219 -3.01 -2.48 -3.77
C GLY A 219 -3.39 -1.35 -2.81
N ARG A 220 -4.08 -0.30 -3.31
CA ARG A 220 -4.62 0.77 -2.46
C ARG A 220 -5.76 0.27 -1.58
N VAL A 221 -6.73 -0.44 -2.16
CA VAL A 221 -7.87 -1.01 -1.43
C VAL A 221 -7.41 -1.97 -0.34
N GLN A 222 -6.41 -2.82 -0.62
CA GLN A 222 -5.82 -3.72 0.38
C GLN A 222 -5.15 -2.97 1.53
N THR A 223 -4.47 -1.85 1.21
CA THR A 223 -3.86 -1.00 2.23
C THR A 223 -4.92 -0.33 3.10
N GLU A 224 -5.98 0.22 2.50
CA GLU A 224 -7.11 0.83 3.22
C GLU A 224 -7.84 -0.19 4.09
N LYS A 225 -8.12 -1.39 3.58
CA LYS A 225 -8.70 -2.50 4.33
C LYS A 225 -7.88 -2.80 5.59
N LYS A 226 -6.56 -2.93 5.45
CA LYS A 226 -5.65 -3.18 6.58
C LYS A 226 -5.68 -2.04 7.60
N LEU A 227 -5.81 -0.79 7.16
CA LEU A 227 -5.97 0.37 8.04
C LEU A 227 -7.31 0.34 8.79
N TYR A 228 -8.41 0.02 8.12
CA TYR A 228 -9.72 -0.11 8.76
C TYR A 228 -9.75 -1.26 9.78
N GLN A 229 -9.17 -2.41 9.46
CA GLN A 229 -9.05 -3.54 10.39
C GLN A 229 -8.25 -3.15 11.66
N ARG A 230 -7.13 -2.45 11.49
CA ARG A 230 -6.33 -1.95 12.63
C ARG A 230 -7.12 -0.96 13.48
N ALA A 231 -7.76 0.01 12.84
CA ALA A 231 -8.56 1.02 13.52
C ALA A 231 -9.73 0.38 14.28
N LEU A 232 -10.46 -0.55 13.67
CA LEU A 232 -11.54 -1.29 14.32
C LEU A 232 -11.05 -2.03 15.55
N HIS A 233 -9.98 -2.79 15.40
CA HIS A 233 -9.44 -3.56 16.51
C HIS A 233 -8.98 -2.62 17.67
N GLU A 234 -8.42 -1.45 17.37
CA GLU A 234 -8.02 -0.45 18.38
C GLU A 234 -9.24 0.20 19.07
N MET A 235 -10.29 0.51 18.30
CA MET A 235 -11.53 1.08 18.82
C MET A 235 -12.30 0.08 19.70
N GLU A 236 -12.35 -1.19 19.31
CA GLU A 236 -12.95 -2.27 20.10
C GLU A 236 -12.21 -2.47 21.44
N GLU A 237 -10.87 -2.41 21.42
CA GLU A 237 -10.09 -2.45 22.66
C GLU A 237 -10.32 -1.23 23.55
N ALA A 238 -10.42 -0.03 22.95
CA ALA A 238 -10.72 1.18 23.69
C ALA A 238 -12.12 1.13 24.31
N ALA A 239 -13.11 0.63 23.56
CA ALA A 239 -14.46 0.40 24.05
C ALA A 239 -14.48 -0.62 25.21
N GLY A 240 -13.73 -1.72 25.09
CA GLY A 240 -13.60 -2.72 26.15
C GLY A 240 -12.94 -2.18 27.43
N LYS A 241 -11.89 -1.36 27.31
CA LYS A 241 -11.28 -0.68 28.47
C LYS A 241 -12.28 0.27 29.13
N LEU A 242 -12.99 1.07 28.34
CA LEU A 242 -13.98 2.03 28.86
C LEU A 242 -15.15 1.33 29.57
N SER A 243 -15.68 0.24 29.02
CA SER A 243 -16.76 -0.53 29.65
C SER A 243 -16.32 -1.14 30.98
N THR A 244 -15.08 -1.65 31.07
CA THR A 244 -14.55 -2.15 32.35
C THR A 244 -14.36 -1.04 33.38
N THR A 245 -13.92 0.15 32.98
CA THR A 245 -13.81 1.30 33.89
C THR A 245 -15.18 1.81 34.33
N MET A 246 -16.19 1.80 33.45
CA MET A 246 -17.57 2.14 33.83
C MET A 246 -18.12 1.15 34.85
N ALA A 247 -17.94 -0.15 34.65
CA ALA A 247 -18.36 -1.17 35.60
C ALA A 247 -17.67 -1.07 36.97
N GLN A 248 -16.43 -0.55 37.01
CA GLN A 248 -15.72 -0.26 38.26
C GLN A 248 -16.24 1.01 38.94
N LEU A 249 -16.57 2.06 38.18
CA LEU A 249 -17.13 3.30 38.70
C LEU A 249 -18.56 3.13 39.21
N GLU A 250 -19.40 2.36 38.51
CA GLU A 250 -20.77 2.03 38.96
C GLU A 250 -20.73 1.23 40.27
N LYS A 251 -19.84 0.23 40.39
CA LYS A 251 -19.63 -0.49 41.66
C LYS A 251 -19.09 0.41 42.78
N ALA A 252 -18.30 1.42 42.46
CA ALA A 252 -17.77 2.36 43.45
C ALA A 252 -18.83 3.38 43.91
N ASP A 253 -19.77 3.75 43.04
CA ASP A 253 -20.91 4.62 43.35
C ASP A 253 -21.94 3.88 44.22
N ASP A 254 -22.23 2.61 43.91
CA ASP A 254 -23.05 1.72 44.76
C ASP A 254 -22.42 1.51 46.15
N ALA A 255 -21.09 1.38 46.21
CA ALA A 255 -20.35 1.25 47.47
C ALA A 255 -20.28 2.58 48.26
N ALA A 256 -20.26 3.73 47.58
CA ALA A 256 -20.27 5.06 48.20
C ALA A 256 -21.67 5.45 48.72
N ALA A 257 -22.74 5.02 48.06
CA ALA A 257 -24.12 5.14 48.54
C ALA A 257 -24.39 4.26 49.78
N ALA A 258 -23.64 3.17 49.95
CA ALA A 258 -23.80 2.23 51.06
C ALA A 258 -22.99 2.59 52.34
N VAL A 259 -22.13 3.62 52.33
CA VAL A 259 -21.21 3.86 53.47
C VAL A 259 -21.09 5.34 53.88
N SER A 260 -21.68 5.65 55.04
CA SER A 260 -21.04 6.48 56.09
C SER A 260 -21.71 6.21 57.46
N PRO A 261 -21.00 6.25 58.61
CA PRO A 261 -19.55 6.29 58.81
C PRO A 261 -19.03 5.19 59.75
N ARG A 262 -17.79 4.71 59.55
CA ARG A 262 -17.00 4.14 60.66
C ARG A 262 -15.54 4.57 60.57
N GLN A 263 -15.10 5.18 61.66
CA GLN A 263 -13.78 5.72 61.90
C GLN A 263 -12.72 4.62 62.10
N GLU A 264 -11.46 5.05 61.91
CA GLU A 264 -10.21 4.51 62.44
C GLU A 264 -9.65 3.19 61.87
N ALA A 265 -8.46 3.26 61.24
CA ALA A 265 -7.21 3.02 61.96
C ALA A 265 -5.97 3.19 61.06
N VAL A 266 -4.93 3.76 61.67
CA VAL A 266 -3.59 4.06 61.16
C VAL A 266 -2.76 2.79 60.97
N LYS A 267 -1.94 2.72 59.91
CA LYS A 267 -0.57 2.18 60.03
C LYS A 267 0.39 2.72 58.97
N LYS A 268 1.42 3.38 59.52
CA LYS A 268 2.64 3.86 58.85
C LYS A 268 3.50 2.68 58.41
N THR A 269 4.06 2.75 57.21
CA THR A 269 5.37 2.18 56.91
C THR A 269 6.18 3.19 56.10
N LYS A 270 7.27 3.66 56.71
CA LYS A 270 8.30 4.50 56.11
C LYS A 270 9.12 3.65 55.12
N ALA A 271 9.31 4.14 53.90
CA ALA A 271 10.47 3.80 53.07
C ALA A 271 10.73 4.95 52.09
N ALA A 272 11.94 5.52 52.20
CA ALA A 272 12.65 6.49 51.36
C ALA A 272 11.86 7.36 50.35
N ALA A 273 11.79 8.65 50.66
CA ALA A 273 11.28 9.70 49.78
C ALA A 273 12.17 9.87 48.52
N PRO A 274 11.59 10.04 47.32
CA PRO A 274 12.29 10.68 46.23
C PRO A 274 12.34 12.19 46.48
N ASP A 275 13.36 12.81 45.89
CA ASP A 275 13.78 14.19 46.06
C ASP A 275 12.62 15.20 46.07
N LYS A 276 12.54 16.05 47.10
CA LYS A 276 11.48 17.06 47.28
C LYS A 276 11.68 18.28 46.38
N THR A 277 12.15 18.09 45.17
CA THR A 277 12.18 19.16 44.17
C THR A 277 10.93 19.06 43.30
N ASN A 278 10.38 20.21 42.92
CA ASN A 278 9.21 20.26 42.07
C ASN A 278 9.66 20.08 40.62
N ILE A 279 9.09 19.14 39.86
CA ILE A 279 9.38 18.98 38.41
C ILE A 279 9.17 20.29 37.64
N LEU A 280 8.22 21.14 38.09
CA LEU A 280 8.00 22.48 37.52
C LEU A 280 9.23 23.40 37.64
N ALA A 281 9.99 23.30 38.73
CA ALA A 281 11.19 24.10 38.95
C ALA A 281 12.33 23.69 37.98
N ARG A 282 12.23 22.51 37.38
CA ARG A 282 13.20 21.94 36.42
C ARG A 282 12.74 22.05 34.96
N LYS A 283 11.61 22.72 34.70
CA LYS A 283 11.07 22.89 33.34
C LYS A 283 12.10 23.57 32.44
N GLY A 284 12.42 22.93 31.32
CA GLY A 284 13.42 23.36 30.34
C GLY A 284 14.85 22.92 30.66
N GLN A 285 15.08 22.24 31.80
CA GLN A 285 16.39 21.77 32.25
C GLN A 285 16.48 20.25 32.34
N LEU A 286 15.39 19.52 32.09
CA LEU A 286 15.38 18.06 32.20
C LEU A 286 16.24 17.43 31.11
N SER A 287 16.96 16.35 31.41
CA SER A 287 17.68 15.61 30.37
C SER A 287 16.67 14.85 29.50
N PRO A 288 16.79 14.87 28.16
CA PRO A 288 15.91 14.08 27.30
C PRO A 288 16.09 12.58 27.59
N PRO A 289 15.06 11.74 27.33
CA PRO A 289 15.13 10.31 27.62
C PRO A 289 16.21 9.59 26.80
N VAL A 290 16.56 10.13 25.62
CA VAL A 290 17.64 9.68 24.75
C VAL A 290 18.23 10.90 24.03
N THR A 291 19.51 10.82 23.65
CA THR A 291 20.15 11.78 22.74
C THR A 291 19.91 11.38 21.29
N GLY A 292 19.67 12.35 20.41
CA GLY A 292 19.48 12.05 18.99
C GLY A 292 18.76 13.16 18.22
N THR A 293 18.27 12.81 17.02
CA THR A 293 17.58 13.73 16.12
C THR A 293 16.07 13.64 16.28
N VAL A 294 15.41 14.77 16.51
CA VAL A 294 13.95 14.84 16.56
C VAL A 294 13.38 14.75 15.15
N THR A 295 12.62 13.69 14.86
CA THR A 295 12.02 13.41 13.54
C THR A 295 10.55 13.79 13.45
N SER A 296 9.88 13.97 14.59
CA SER A 296 8.48 14.41 14.65
C SER A 296 8.28 15.33 15.84
N LEU A 297 7.52 16.41 15.63
CA LEU A 297 7.28 17.46 16.61
C LEU A 297 5.87 17.37 17.21
N PHE A 298 5.74 17.85 18.45
CA PHE A 298 4.46 17.96 19.15
C PHE A 298 3.50 18.92 18.43
N GLY A 299 2.21 18.57 18.44
CA GLY A 299 1.13 19.40 17.89
C GLY A 299 0.83 19.12 16.41
N ARG A 300 0.27 20.11 15.72
CA ARG A 300 -0.19 19.97 14.34
C ARG A 300 1.00 19.86 13.37
N GLN A 301 1.15 18.71 12.73
CA GLN A 301 2.13 18.45 11.67
C GLN A 301 1.41 18.22 10.34
N THR A 302 1.78 18.99 9.32
CA THR A 302 1.24 18.83 7.95
C THR A 302 2.35 18.29 7.07
N LYS A 303 2.23 17.03 6.64
CA LYS A 303 3.13 16.45 5.63
C LYS A 303 2.69 16.90 4.26
N LYS A 304 3.45 17.81 3.62
CA LYS A 304 3.05 18.44 2.35
C LYS A 304 2.90 17.45 1.21
N GLN A 305 3.73 16.41 1.19
CA GLN A 305 3.72 15.35 0.17
C GLN A 305 2.39 14.57 0.09
N PHE A 306 1.64 14.49 1.19
CA PHE A 306 0.39 13.73 1.27
C PHE A 306 -0.84 14.57 1.62
N GLY A 307 -0.68 15.87 1.91
CA GLY A 307 -1.78 16.75 2.34
C GLY A 307 -2.41 16.36 3.69
N ILE A 308 -1.80 15.43 4.43
CA ILE A 308 -2.34 14.90 5.69
C ILE A 308 -1.87 15.79 6.83
N THR A 309 -2.84 16.31 7.59
CA THR A 309 -2.59 17.01 8.84
C THR A 309 -2.83 16.06 10.00
N SER A 310 -1.78 15.76 10.76
CA SER A 310 -1.81 14.94 11.97
C SER A 310 -1.55 15.79 13.21
N PHE A 311 -2.03 15.37 14.38
CA PHE A 311 -1.75 16.04 15.65
C PHE A 311 -0.97 15.08 16.55
N GLY A 312 0.30 15.37 16.80
CA GLY A 312 1.17 14.56 17.66
C GLY A 312 1.03 14.96 19.12
N ASN A 313 0.88 13.97 20.01
CA ASN A 313 0.83 14.17 21.47
C ASN A 313 2.22 14.20 22.13
N GLY A 314 3.30 14.04 21.35
CA GLY A 314 4.67 13.98 21.84
C GLY A 314 5.67 14.34 20.75
N ILE A 315 6.93 13.98 20.97
CA ILE A 315 7.99 14.05 19.98
C ILE A 315 8.53 12.66 19.67
N ASP A 316 9.04 12.49 18.46
CA ASP A 316 9.78 11.29 18.07
C ASP A 316 11.26 11.62 17.98
N ILE A 317 12.10 10.86 18.69
CA ILE A 317 13.54 11.06 18.75
C ILE A 317 14.19 9.84 18.12
N LYS A 318 14.89 10.01 17.00
CA LYS A 318 15.78 9.00 16.42
C LYS A 318 17.10 9.00 17.19
N PRO A 319 17.36 7.98 18.02
CA PRO A 319 18.57 7.93 18.82
C PRO A 319 19.71 7.26 18.05
N GLU A 320 20.92 7.33 18.62
CA GLU A 320 22.04 6.49 18.16
C GLU A 320 21.73 4.99 18.34
N PRO A 321 22.32 4.10 17.53
CA PRO A 321 22.12 2.65 17.68
C PRO A 321 22.42 2.16 19.09
N ASN A 322 21.58 1.27 19.63
CA ASN A 322 21.70 0.69 20.97
C ASN A 322 21.65 1.70 22.13
N ALA A 323 20.98 2.86 21.93
CA ALA A 323 20.85 3.86 22.97
C ALA A 323 20.08 3.36 24.21
N LYS A 324 20.53 3.83 25.37
CA LYS A 324 19.87 3.61 26.66
C LYS A 324 18.81 4.67 26.87
N ILE A 325 17.63 4.26 27.33
CA ILE A 325 16.52 5.15 27.67
C ILE A 325 16.67 5.54 29.15
N LEU A 326 16.69 6.83 29.42
CA LEU A 326 16.85 7.42 30.76
C LEU A 326 15.52 7.97 31.29
N ALA A 327 15.32 7.89 32.60
CA ALA A 327 14.23 8.58 33.28
C ALA A 327 14.50 10.10 33.27
N VAL A 328 13.57 10.85 32.71
CA VAL A 328 13.67 12.31 32.55
C VAL A 328 13.63 13.04 33.90
N TYR A 329 12.98 12.42 34.90
CA TYR A 329 12.91 12.93 36.26
C TYR A 329 12.64 11.79 37.26
N GLY A 330 12.86 12.04 38.56
CA GLY A 330 12.55 11.06 39.60
C GLY A 330 11.05 10.81 39.73
N GLY A 331 10.64 9.57 40.02
CA GLY A 331 9.22 9.23 40.11
C GLY A 331 8.93 7.76 40.37
N ARG A 332 7.65 7.39 40.27
CA ARG A 332 7.17 6.01 40.37
C ARG A 332 6.65 5.53 39.03
N VAL A 333 7.08 4.35 38.60
CA VAL A 333 6.56 3.70 37.39
C VAL A 333 5.10 3.29 37.63
N VAL A 334 4.16 3.87 36.89
CA VAL A 334 2.73 3.55 36.97
C VAL A 334 2.27 2.58 35.88
N PHE A 335 3.06 2.46 34.80
CA PHE A 335 2.86 1.49 33.72
C PHE A 335 4.22 1.09 33.13
N ALA A 336 4.43 -0.20 32.86
CA ALA A 336 5.63 -0.72 32.19
C ALA A 336 5.28 -2.04 31.50
N ASP A 337 4.73 -1.96 30.29
CA ASP A 337 4.35 -3.12 29.49
C ASP A 337 4.20 -2.74 28.01
N ASN A 338 3.85 -3.69 27.15
CA ASN A 338 3.46 -3.43 25.78
C ASN A 338 2.08 -2.75 25.73
N LEU A 339 2.05 -1.49 25.34
CA LEU A 339 0.82 -0.73 25.11
C LEU A 339 0.49 -0.79 23.62
N ARG A 340 -0.68 -1.31 23.29
CA ARG A 340 -1.10 -1.47 21.90
C ARG A 340 -1.10 -0.13 21.15
N GLY A 341 -0.52 -0.10 19.95
CA GLY A 341 -0.31 1.10 19.14
C GLY A 341 0.91 1.94 19.53
N TYR A 342 1.43 1.79 20.75
CA TYR A 342 2.60 2.52 21.26
C TYR A 342 3.85 1.64 21.44
N GLY A 343 3.69 0.31 21.40
CA GLY A 343 4.76 -0.67 21.65
C GLY A 343 5.11 -0.76 23.14
N LYS A 344 6.29 -1.28 23.48
CA LYS A 344 6.74 -1.32 24.88
C LYS A 344 6.85 0.10 25.42
N THR A 345 6.04 0.38 26.43
CA THR A 345 5.78 1.71 26.94
C THR A 345 6.00 1.73 28.43
N MET A 346 6.64 2.80 28.92
CA MET A 346 6.78 3.09 30.33
C MET A 346 6.21 4.46 30.63
N ILE A 347 5.39 4.54 31.69
CA ILE A 347 4.82 5.78 32.20
C ILE A 347 5.30 5.96 33.64
N ILE A 348 5.93 7.11 33.92
CA ILE A 348 6.46 7.47 35.23
C ILE A 348 5.64 8.65 35.78
N ASP A 349 5.09 8.49 36.98
CA ASP A 349 4.45 9.55 37.76
C ASP A 349 5.51 10.30 38.57
N HIS A 350 5.63 11.59 38.29
CA HIS A 350 6.56 12.52 38.94
C HIS A 350 5.91 13.31 40.09
N GLY A 351 4.65 13.01 40.41
CA GLY A 351 3.84 13.76 41.35
C GLY A 351 3.21 15.01 40.71
N GLN A 352 2.32 15.67 41.45
CA GLN A 352 1.59 16.87 40.98
C GLN A 352 0.89 16.67 39.63
N GLN A 353 0.43 15.45 39.35
CA GLN A 353 -0.22 15.04 38.10
C GLN A 353 0.68 15.16 36.85
N TYR A 354 2.00 15.21 37.01
CA TYR A 354 2.93 15.17 35.88
C TYR A 354 3.40 13.75 35.58
N TYR A 355 3.32 13.37 34.31
CA TYR A 355 3.73 12.07 33.82
C TYR A 355 4.70 12.23 32.66
N SER A 356 5.73 11.39 32.63
CA SER A 356 6.51 11.15 31.41
C SER A 356 6.11 9.80 30.82
N LEU A 357 6.03 9.74 29.50
CA LEU A 357 5.75 8.52 28.74
C LEU A 357 6.86 8.31 27.72
N VAL A 358 7.47 7.13 27.74
CA VAL A 358 8.40 6.66 26.70
C VAL A 358 7.81 5.41 26.05
N SER A 359 7.78 5.36 24.71
CA SER A 359 7.23 4.23 23.97
C SER A 359 8.11 3.81 22.79
N ARG A 360 7.80 2.66 22.19
CA ARG A 360 8.64 1.97 21.19
C ARG A 360 10.03 1.60 21.71
N ALA A 361 10.14 1.36 23.03
CA ALA A 361 11.33 0.76 23.59
C ALA A 361 11.49 -0.69 23.10
N SER A 362 12.71 -1.16 22.94
CA SER A 362 12.98 -2.57 22.61
C SER A 362 12.97 -3.42 23.87
N ARG A 363 13.43 -2.85 24.99
CA ARG A 363 13.39 -3.48 26.31
C ARG A 363 13.12 -2.46 27.41
N LEU A 364 12.30 -2.85 28.39
CA LEU A 364 12.09 -2.11 29.63
C LEU A 364 12.89 -2.81 30.75
N LEU A 365 13.53 -2.02 31.62
CA LEU A 365 14.36 -2.50 32.74
C LEU A 365 13.73 -2.25 34.11
N LYS A 366 12.54 -1.63 34.15
CA LYS A 366 11.77 -1.36 35.36
C LYS A 366 10.36 -1.89 35.21
N ASN A 367 9.76 -2.26 36.34
CA ASN A 367 8.41 -2.79 36.44
C ASN A 367 7.47 -1.76 37.05
N LYS A 368 6.17 -1.97 36.86
CA LYS A 368 5.13 -1.18 37.54
C LYS A 368 5.33 -1.22 39.05
N GLY A 369 5.34 -0.04 39.67
CA GLY A 369 5.53 0.14 41.11
C GLY A 369 6.95 0.57 41.51
N ASP A 370 7.94 0.35 40.65
CA ASP A 370 9.34 0.70 40.89
C ASP A 370 9.52 2.22 41.04
N LEU A 371 10.46 2.61 41.89
CA LEU A 371 10.94 3.98 42.00
C LEU A 371 12.15 4.17 41.08
N VAL A 372 12.19 5.31 40.39
CA VAL A 372 13.28 5.69 39.50
C VAL A 372 13.81 7.07 39.84
N LYS A 373 15.11 7.30 39.64
CA LYS A 373 15.77 8.60 39.79
C LYS A 373 15.94 9.29 38.44
N GLU A 374 16.09 10.62 38.45
CA GLU A 374 16.48 11.38 37.24
C GLU A 374 17.80 10.81 36.68
N GLY A 375 17.84 10.56 35.37
CA GLY A 375 18.98 9.99 34.66
C GLY A 375 19.16 8.47 34.82
N GLU A 376 18.28 7.78 35.57
CA GLU A 376 18.38 6.33 35.73
C GLU A 376 17.99 5.60 34.44
N ILE A 377 18.71 4.53 34.10
CA ILE A 377 18.41 3.72 32.91
C ILE A 377 17.12 2.93 33.16
N ILE A 378 16.11 3.16 32.32
CA ILE A 378 14.79 2.54 32.41
C ILE A 378 14.50 1.58 31.25
N GLY A 379 15.33 1.60 30.19
CA GLY A 379 15.14 0.76 29.01
C GLY A 379 16.26 0.88 27.99
N SER A 380 16.07 0.24 26.84
CA SER A 380 16.95 0.34 25.67
C SER A 380 16.15 0.32 24.37
N ILE A 381 16.77 0.83 23.31
CA ILE A 381 16.27 0.77 21.93
C ILE A 381 17.31 0.08 21.04
N ASP A 382 16.85 -0.85 20.20
CA ASP A 382 17.67 -1.68 19.32
C ASP A 382 17.72 -1.06 17.91
N GLU A 383 18.79 -1.39 17.17
CA GLU A 383 19.06 -0.88 15.82
C GLU A 383 17.93 -1.16 14.81
N ALA A 384 17.27 -2.33 14.91
CA ALA A 384 16.16 -2.72 14.04
C ALA A 384 14.91 -1.86 14.22
N SER A 385 14.67 -1.31 15.42
CA SER A 385 13.56 -0.37 15.65
C SER A 385 13.82 0.98 14.99
N GLY A 386 15.09 1.42 14.92
CA GLY A 386 15.48 2.66 14.22
C GLY A 386 15.43 2.57 12.68
N LEU A 387 15.59 1.37 12.11
CA LEU A 387 15.55 1.10 10.66
C LEU A 387 14.15 1.20 10.04
N LEU A 388 13.09 1.06 10.84
CA LEU A 388 11.69 1.20 10.39
C LEU A 388 11.21 2.66 10.33
N GLY A 389 12.11 3.64 10.55
CA GLY A 389 11.78 5.07 10.50
C GLY A 389 11.03 5.59 11.73
N GLU A 390 10.87 4.77 12.76
CA GLU A 390 10.13 5.08 13.98
C GLU A 390 11.09 5.13 15.18
N GLY A 391 11.51 6.34 15.59
CA GLY A 391 12.37 6.55 16.77
C GLY A 391 11.69 6.24 18.12
N LEU A 392 12.27 6.70 19.23
CA LEU A 392 11.62 6.66 20.54
C LEU A 392 10.48 7.68 20.57
N HIS A 393 9.27 7.29 21.01
CA HIS A 393 8.20 8.26 21.28
C HIS A 393 8.35 8.80 22.69
N PHE A 394 8.23 10.11 22.86
CA PHE A 394 8.30 10.75 24.16
C PHE A 394 7.19 11.78 24.36
N GLU A 395 6.44 11.65 25.46
CA GLU A 395 5.42 12.61 25.88
C GLU A 395 5.69 13.11 27.31
N ILE A 396 5.32 14.37 27.56
CA ILE A 396 5.10 14.90 28.91
C ILE A 396 3.61 15.22 29.02
N ARG A 397 2.97 14.83 30.12
CA ARG A 397 1.53 15.05 30.34
C ARG A 397 1.29 15.69 31.70
N HIS A 398 0.30 16.56 31.76
CA HIS A 398 -0.26 17.12 32.99
C HIS A 398 -1.72 16.66 33.10
N GLY A 399 -1.99 15.74 34.02
CA GLY A 399 -3.23 14.98 34.06
C GLY A 399 -3.44 14.22 32.75
N THR A 400 -4.55 14.48 32.06
CA THR A 400 -4.89 13.82 30.78
C THR A 400 -4.35 14.54 29.54
N LYS A 401 -3.86 15.78 29.69
CA LYS A 401 -3.41 16.63 28.58
C LYS A 401 -1.92 16.46 28.31
N ALA A 402 -1.56 16.26 27.05
CA ALA A 402 -0.16 16.26 26.64
C ALA A 402 0.37 17.71 26.50
N GLU A 403 1.61 17.94 26.94
CA GLU A 403 2.36 19.17 26.77
C GLU A 403 3.52 18.97 25.82
N ASN A 404 3.96 20.04 25.15
CA ASN A 404 5.12 19.99 24.26
C ASN A 404 6.39 19.60 25.05
N PRO A 405 6.98 18.41 24.81
CA PRO A 405 8.15 17.94 25.56
C PRO A 405 9.39 18.81 25.40
N LEU A 406 9.55 19.51 24.25
CA LEU A 406 10.68 20.42 23.99
C LEU A 406 10.68 21.68 24.87
N ARG A 407 9.59 21.95 25.61
CA ARG A 407 9.54 22.98 26.65
C ARG A 407 10.01 22.49 28.03
N TRP A 408 10.22 21.19 28.16
CA TRP A 408 10.58 20.53 29.41
C TRP A 408 12.03 20.04 29.42
N VAL A 409 12.50 19.52 28.29
CA VAL A 409 13.86 19.00 28.16
C VAL A 409 14.86 20.07 27.71
N ASN A 410 16.13 19.85 28.04
CA ASN A 410 17.24 20.64 27.54
C ASN A 410 17.53 20.25 26.08
N ASN A 411 17.31 21.19 25.17
CA ASN A 411 17.44 20.96 23.72
C ASN A 411 18.90 20.87 23.25
N ALA A 412 19.90 21.18 24.08
CA ALA A 412 21.31 21.08 23.70
C ALA A 412 21.74 19.63 23.35
N MET A 413 20.98 18.64 23.84
CA MET A 413 21.22 17.21 23.61
C MET A 413 20.34 16.62 22.49
N LEU A 414 19.54 17.45 21.81
CA LEU A 414 18.65 17.06 20.73
C LEU A 414 18.96 17.89 19.48
N THR A 415 19.20 17.22 18.36
CA THR A 415 19.25 17.89 17.05
C THR A 415 17.84 17.97 16.49
N LEU A 416 17.34 19.16 16.19
CA LEU A 416 16.08 19.28 15.47
C LEU A 416 16.36 18.90 14.01
N GLY A 417 15.75 17.79 13.55
CA GLY A 417 15.84 17.42 12.14
C GLY A 417 15.31 18.55 11.28
N ALA A 418 16.05 18.91 10.22
CA ALA A 418 15.49 19.76 9.19
C ALA A 418 14.21 19.08 8.69
N ASN A 419 13.12 19.85 8.52
CA ASN A 419 11.97 19.39 7.75
C ASN A 419 12.50 18.98 6.36
N GLU A 420 12.80 17.70 6.16
CA GLU A 420 13.03 17.10 4.85
C GLU A 420 11.68 17.01 4.15
N ASP A 421 11.13 18.17 3.81
CA ASP A 421 9.95 18.37 2.96
C ASP A 421 10.28 19.60 2.08
N LYS A 422 11.23 19.41 1.15
CA LYS A 422 11.31 20.20 -0.08
C LYS A 422 10.48 19.53 -1.16
#